data_AF-A0A2W4R791-F1
#
_entry.id   AF-A0A2W4R791-F1
#
_cell.length_a   1.000
_cell.length_b   1.000
_cell.length_c   1.000
_cell.angle_alpha   90.00
_cell.angle_beta   90.00
_cell.angle_gamma   90.00
#
_symmetry.space_group_name_H-M   'P 1'
#
loop_
_entity.id
_entity.type
_entity.pdbx_description
1 polymer ?
#
loop_
_entity_poly.entity_id
_entity_poly.type
_entity_poly.pdbx_seq_one_letter_code
_entity_poly.pdbx_strand_id
1 'polypeptide(L)'
;MILDLFSHKIHSSGDEWPDKLVEIAAIFNEFDGQLFDRNSFENRFQQISPRASYLAKDAATKPLTPGGRLDVSKFRDELSAYPAYLGLYYLVPSPAGWIVRITETAKRFLIREEPDVASFLRLQLPLFQYPNAMGATYKSHTNKLRIQANAGNRTLNFITQRIHFSPVRTIAVALQADARLRDINVLNASVSYNEIFGLANYPLTNKRALPAVDDVASALDAIRNNRFSFSGKYERRFHTLKHTELFILDEGRVRLRYSVNEADKQQLVRQLEAIASISAEFTGFDSCTGEEDLKNIIASGQWGRYFDGVKTLPSQIVEILTKDVAMESAMPVDSVIEGEMPVAPIPIAEIYPFRPRTGELPTPKPYDRRKELADPELTKIKLQRRNLAHKELIDMMERWLRNLGANPEENEHIDLFAKIPTDGSFIFEMKSGGVSLLDQIRKGLSQLYEYRYRDAIDDRHISLCLVLPENPTSIPWITDYLCSDREINICWFDEDGALSWPDICEREMQALRS
;
A
#
# COMPACT_ATOMS: atom_id res chain seq x y z
N MET A 1 -23.98 7.32 -18.63
CA MET A 1 -24.28 6.38 -17.52
C MET A 1 -22.98 5.81 -16.96
N ILE A 2 -22.91 5.70 -15.63
CA ILE A 2 -21.81 5.12 -14.89
C ILE A 2 -22.21 3.68 -14.51
N LEU A 3 -21.52 2.69 -15.10
CA LEU A 3 -21.79 1.25 -14.89
C LEU A 3 -20.64 0.53 -14.16
N ASP A 4 -19.54 1.25 -13.94
CA ASP A 4 -18.33 0.73 -13.33
C ASP A 4 -17.71 1.88 -12.54
N LEU A 5 -17.39 1.65 -11.26
CA LEU A 5 -16.88 2.64 -10.31
C LEU A 5 -15.39 2.44 -10.01
N PHE A 6 -14.93 1.18 -10.03
CA PHE A 6 -13.56 0.79 -9.70
C PHE A 6 -13.09 -0.27 -10.72
N SER A 7 -11.88 -0.13 -11.26
CA SER A 7 -11.41 -0.99 -12.37
C SER A 7 -11.39 -2.47 -12.04
N HIS A 8 -11.74 -3.34 -13.01
CA HIS A 8 -11.34 -4.76 -12.98
C HIS A 8 -9.83 -4.96 -13.11
N LYS A 9 -9.11 -3.96 -13.65
CA LYS A 9 -7.66 -4.04 -13.81
C LYS A 9 -6.92 -3.96 -12.48
N ILE A 10 -7.59 -3.55 -11.41
CA ILE A 10 -7.08 -3.62 -10.04
C ILE A 10 -7.69 -4.84 -9.36
N HIS A 11 -6.90 -5.89 -9.25
CA HIS A 11 -7.28 -7.14 -8.59
C HIS A 11 -7.11 -7.04 -7.06
N SER A 12 -7.93 -6.19 -6.42
CA SER A 12 -7.86 -5.89 -4.98
C SER A 12 -8.67 -6.81 -4.07
N SER A 13 -9.11 -7.97 -4.58
CA SER A 13 -9.95 -8.89 -3.81
C SER A 13 -9.19 -9.71 -2.75
N GLY A 14 -7.89 -9.93 -2.95
CA GLY A 14 -7.04 -10.69 -2.02
C GLY A 14 -6.54 -9.84 -0.86
N ASP A 15 -6.33 -10.49 0.29
CA ASP A 15 -5.79 -9.87 1.50
C ASP A 15 -4.29 -9.53 1.35
N GLU A 16 -3.61 -10.17 0.39
CA GLU A 16 -2.22 -9.90 -0.01
C GLU A 16 -2.06 -8.70 -0.96
N TRP A 17 -3.17 -8.12 -1.42
CA TRP A 17 -3.12 -7.02 -2.39
C TRP A 17 -2.42 -5.75 -1.89
N PRO A 18 -2.56 -5.32 -0.62
CA PRO A 18 -1.79 -4.20 -0.07
C PRO A 18 -0.27 -4.38 -0.24
N ASP A 19 0.24 -5.59 0.03
CA ASP A 19 1.66 -5.91 -0.12
C ASP A 19 2.10 -5.77 -1.58
N LYS A 20 1.26 -6.28 -2.48
CA LYS A 20 1.49 -6.12 -3.91
C LYS A 20 1.51 -4.65 -4.33
N LEU A 21 0.65 -3.80 -3.75
CA LEU A 21 0.64 -2.38 -4.06
C LEU A 21 1.95 -1.70 -3.62
N VAL A 22 2.49 -2.07 -2.47
CA VAL A 22 3.80 -1.59 -1.97
C VAL A 22 4.92 -1.98 -2.93
N GLU A 23 4.99 -3.26 -3.33
CA GLU A 23 6.00 -3.74 -4.29
C GLU A 23 5.92 -2.99 -5.63
N ILE A 24 4.70 -2.81 -6.15
CA ILE A 24 4.46 -2.05 -7.37
C ILE A 24 4.93 -0.59 -7.22
N ALA A 25 4.61 0.05 -6.11
CA ALA A 25 5.01 1.43 -5.85
C ALA A 25 6.53 1.58 -5.74
N ALA A 26 7.22 0.63 -5.11
CA ALA A 26 8.66 0.60 -5.02
C ALA A 26 9.32 0.47 -6.41
N ILE A 27 8.81 -0.44 -7.26
CA ILE A 27 9.25 -0.54 -8.66
C ILE A 27 9.08 0.78 -9.38
N PHE A 28 7.90 1.41 -9.27
CA PHE A 28 7.66 2.70 -9.92
C PHE A 28 8.61 3.80 -9.41
N ASN A 29 9.01 3.74 -8.14
CA ASN A 29 9.92 4.70 -7.53
C ASN A 29 11.33 4.66 -8.11
N GLU A 30 11.82 3.49 -8.53
CA GLU A 30 13.12 3.38 -9.19
C GLU A 30 13.20 4.27 -10.44
N PHE A 31 12.06 4.47 -11.12
CA PHE A 31 11.97 5.29 -12.33
C PHE A 31 11.63 6.75 -12.06
N ASP A 32 11.41 7.16 -10.80
CA ASP A 32 11.12 8.56 -10.49
C ASP A 32 12.27 9.46 -10.95
N GLY A 33 11.94 10.58 -11.60
CA GLY A 33 12.99 11.42 -12.20
C GLY A 33 13.33 11.07 -13.64
N GLN A 34 13.17 9.80 -14.04
CA GLN A 34 13.71 9.26 -15.29
C GLN A 34 12.80 9.46 -16.50
N LEU A 35 13.36 9.28 -17.69
CA LEU A 35 12.59 9.21 -18.93
C LEU A 35 11.72 7.96 -18.93
N PHE A 36 10.46 8.12 -19.34
CA PHE A 36 9.53 7.02 -19.46
C PHE A 36 9.99 6.06 -20.57
N ASP A 37 10.51 4.92 -20.14
CA ASP A 37 10.77 3.76 -20.97
C ASP A 37 9.92 2.58 -20.51
N ARG A 38 8.99 2.20 -21.37
CA ARG A 38 8.05 1.13 -21.08
C ARG A 38 8.73 -0.23 -21.02
N ASN A 39 9.76 -0.47 -21.83
CA ASN A 39 10.46 -1.76 -21.82
C ASN A 39 11.22 -1.93 -20.50
N SER A 40 11.82 -0.85 -20.00
CA SER A 40 12.50 -0.88 -18.70
C SER A 40 11.55 -1.19 -17.54
N PHE A 41 10.35 -0.59 -17.52
CA PHE A 41 9.31 -0.98 -16.57
C PHE A 41 8.95 -2.47 -16.69
N GLU A 42 8.62 -2.94 -17.90
CA GLU A 42 8.21 -4.33 -18.13
C GLU A 42 9.30 -5.33 -17.70
N ASN A 43 10.57 -5.01 -17.96
CA ASN A 43 11.72 -5.83 -17.52
C ASN A 43 11.84 -5.87 -16.00
N ARG A 44 11.70 -4.73 -15.31
CA ARG A 44 11.82 -4.68 -13.85
C ARG A 44 10.66 -5.42 -13.16
N PHE A 45 9.45 -5.28 -13.68
CA PHE A 45 8.30 -6.05 -13.20
C PHE A 45 8.46 -7.57 -13.38
N GLN A 46 9.20 -8.02 -14.41
CA GLN A 46 9.51 -9.45 -14.61
C GLN A 46 10.54 -9.97 -13.61
N GLN A 47 11.50 -9.15 -13.17
CA GLN A 47 12.58 -9.56 -12.27
C GLN A 47 12.13 -9.69 -10.81
N ILE A 48 11.24 -8.82 -10.34
CA ILE A 48 10.87 -8.76 -8.92
C ILE A 48 9.63 -9.58 -8.61
N SER A 49 8.65 -9.61 -9.53
CA SER A 49 7.32 -9.98 -9.10
C SER A 49 7.24 -11.45 -8.65
N PRO A 50 6.75 -11.74 -7.43
CA PRO A 50 6.33 -13.08 -7.03
C PRO A 50 5.23 -13.65 -7.95
N ARG A 51 4.66 -12.82 -8.83
CA ARG A 51 3.76 -13.25 -9.89
C ARG A 51 4.42 -13.97 -11.07
N ALA A 52 5.74 -14.04 -11.20
CA ALA A 52 6.32 -15.06 -12.07
C ALA A 52 5.84 -16.46 -11.62
N SER A 53 5.74 -16.67 -10.29
CA SER A 53 5.28 -17.92 -9.66
C SER A 53 3.74 -18.06 -9.62
N TYR A 54 2.98 -16.99 -9.35
CA TYR A 54 1.50 -17.04 -9.41
C TYR A 54 0.95 -17.15 -10.84
N LEU A 55 1.56 -16.45 -11.80
CA LEU A 55 1.19 -16.62 -13.21
C LEU A 55 1.67 -17.96 -13.76
N ALA A 56 2.69 -18.61 -13.18
CA ALA A 56 3.03 -20.00 -13.48
C ALA A 56 1.94 -20.98 -13.03
N LYS A 57 1.26 -20.75 -11.89
CA LYS A 57 0.06 -21.52 -11.47
C LYS A 57 -1.13 -21.30 -12.42
N ASP A 58 -1.35 -20.06 -12.88
CA ASP A 58 -2.37 -19.73 -13.89
C ASP A 58 -2.01 -20.34 -15.28
N ALA A 59 -0.73 -20.34 -15.65
CA ALA A 59 -0.20 -20.92 -16.89
C ALA A 59 -0.20 -22.46 -16.90
N ALA A 60 -0.20 -23.11 -15.73
CA ALA A 60 -0.44 -24.56 -15.63
C ALA A 60 -1.86 -24.94 -16.09
N THR A 61 -2.79 -23.98 -16.16
CA THR A 61 -4.19 -24.19 -16.58
C THR A 61 -4.54 -23.58 -17.95
N LYS A 62 -3.63 -22.83 -18.59
CA LYS A 62 -3.84 -22.22 -19.92
C LYS A 62 -2.60 -22.37 -20.81
N PRO A 63 -2.75 -22.67 -22.12
CA PRO A 63 -1.59 -22.85 -22.99
C PRO A 63 -0.76 -21.57 -23.07
N LEU A 64 0.56 -21.72 -22.92
CA LEU A 64 1.56 -20.68 -23.19
C LEU A 64 1.42 -20.18 -24.64
N THR A 65 1.59 -18.88 -24.84
CA THR A 65 1.70 -18.29 -26.19
C THR A 65 2.99 -18.77 -26.88
N PRO A 66 3.04 -18.80 -28.23
CA PRO A 66 4.24 -19.21 -28.96
C PRO A 66 5.42 -18.31 -28.57
N GLY A 67 6.46 -18.88 -27.95
CA GLY A 67 7.66 -18.18 -27.48
C GLY A 67 7.88 -18.15 -25.97
N GLY A 68 7.05 -18.83 -25.16
CA GLY A 68 7.31 -19.03 -23.72
C GLY A 68 7.25 -17.76 -22.86
N ARG A 69 6.83 -16.64 -23.44
CA ARG A 69 6.64 -15.38 -22.71
C ARG A 69 5.32 -15.42 -21.96
N LEU A 70 5.38 -15.21 -20.65
CA LEU A 70 4.20 -14.90 -19.83
C LEU A 70 3.39 -13.76 -20.48
N ASP A 71 2.08 -13.76 -20.26
CA ASP A 71 1.13 -12.85 -20.92
C ASP A 71 1.42 -11.36 -20.58
N VAL A 72 2.34 -10.77 -21.35
CA VAL A 72 2.83 -9.37 -21.29
C VAL A 72 1.68 -8.36 -21.31
N SER A 73 0.50 -8.78 -21.80
CA SER A 73 -0.71 -7.97 -21.85
C SER A 73 -1.27 -7.61 -20.45
N LYS A 74 -1.04 -8.46 -19.43
CA LYS A 74 -1.47 -8.19 -18.04
C LYS A 74 -0.62 -7.07 -17.40
N PHE A 75 0.70 -7.10 -17.55
CA PHE A 75 1.59 -6.03 -17.05
C PHE A 75 1.35 -4.69 -17.75
N ARG A 76 1.09 -4.71 -19.06
CA ARG A 76 0.69 -3.53 -19.84
C ARG A 76 -0.53 -2.83 -19.24
N ASP A 77 -1.53 -3.61 -18.81
CA ASP A 77 -2.74 -3.06 -18.22
C ASP A 77 -2.46 -2.48 -16.83
N GLU A 78 -1.58 -3.10 -16.04
CA GLU A 78 -1.15 -2.59 -14.73
C GLU A 78 -0.40 -1.25 -14.82
N LEU A 79 0.52 -1.10 -15.77
CA LEU A 79 1.22 0.18 -16.04
C LEU A 79 0.27 1.33 -16.33
N SER A 80 -0.92 1.05 -16.85
CA SER A 80 -1.94 2.06 -17.12
C SER A 80 -2.96 2.21 -15.99
N ALA A 81 -3.23 1.16 -15.22
CA ALA A 81 -4.31 1.12 -14.25
C ALA A 81 -3.93 1.78 -12.91
N TYR A 82 -2.81 1.40 -12.31
CA TYR A 82 -2.41 1.97 -11.02
C TYR A 82 -2.24 3.50 -11.04
N PRO A 83 -1.58 4.12 -12.04
CA PRO A 83 -1.56 5.58 -12.12
C PRO A 83 -2.95 6.18 -12.38
N ALA A 84 -3.78 5.56 -13.21
CA ALA A 84 -5.09 6.12 -13.59
C ALA A 84 -6.18 5.98 -12.52
N TYR A 85 -6.12 4.95 -11.66
CA TYR A 85 -7.15 4.64 -10.67
C TYR A 85 -6.70 4.89 -9.22
N LEU A 86 -5.40 4.89 -8.94
CA LEU A 86 -4.85 5.10 -7.59
C LEU A 86 -3.87 6.28 -7.51
N GLY A 87 -3.52 6.91 -8.64
CA GLY A 87 -2.59 8.03 -8.62
C GLY A 87 -1.19 7.66 -8.10
N LEU A 88 -0.66 6.48 -8.44
CA LEU A 88 0.69 6.10 -8.01
C LEU A 88 1.77 7.01 -8.60
N TYR A 89 1.67 7.30 -9.90
CA TYR A 89 2.59 8.15 -10.61
C TYR A 89 1.86 8.89 -11.74
N TYR A 90 2.51 9.91 -12.28
CA TYR A 90 2.07 10.61 -13.47
C TYR A 90 3.26 10.96 -14.36
N LEU A 91 2.97 11.32 -15.61
CA LEU A 91 3.98 11.70 -16.59
C LEU A 91 3.93 13.20 -16.85
N VAL A 92 5.10 13.81 -16.97
CA VAL A 92 5.27 15.24 -17.28
C VAL A 92 6.05 15.37 -18.60
N PRO A 93 5.65 16.25 -19.52
CA PRO A 93 6.37 16.43 -20.76
C PRO A 93 7.74 17.10 -20.52
N SER A 94 8.76 16.68 -21.26
CA SER A 94 10.08 17.32 -21.32
C SER A 94 10.61 17.35 -22.76
N PRO A 95 11.67 18.13 -23.08
CA PRO A 95 12.27 18.12 -24.41
C PRO A 95 12.70 16.73 -24.91
N ALA A 96 13.10 15.84 -23.99
CA ALA A 96 13.56 14.48 -24.29
C ALA A 96 12.42 13.43 -24.29
N GLY A 97 11.20 13.82 -23.93
CA GLY A 97 10.03 12.94 -23.83
C GLY A 97 9.36 12.98 -22.46
N TRP A 98 8.47 12.03 -22.20
CA TRP A 98 7.79 11.91 -20.92
C TRP A 98 8.76 11.61 -19.78
N ILE A 99 8.61 12.32 -18.68
CA ILE A 99 9.36 12.10 -17.45
C ILE A 99 8.42 11.52 -16.39
N VAL A 100 8.86 10.47 -15.71
CA VAL A 100 8.11 9.81 -14.64
C VAL A 100 8.18 10.63 -13.36
N ARG A 101 7.03 10.80 -12.71
CA ARG A 101 6.88 11.44 -11.41
C ARG A 101 6.00 10.59 -10.50
N ILE A 102 6.57 10.09 -9.42
CA ILE A 102 5.80 9.45 -8.36
C ILE A 102 5.07 10.52 -7.55
N THR A 103 3.82 10.24 -7.18
CA THR A 103 3.05 11.18 -6.35
C THR A 103 3.65 11.29 -4.96
N GLU A 104 3.56 12.47 -4.36
CA GLU A 104 4.03 12.70 -3.00
C GLU A 104 3.29 11.79 -2.02
N THR A 105 2.02 11.52 -2.29
CA THR A 105 1.22 10.56 -1.52
C THR A 105 1.81 9.14 -1.57
N ALA A 106 2.18 8.62 -2.75
CA ALA A 106 2.83 7.32 -2.84
C ALA A 106 4.19 7.30 -2.11
N LYS A 107 4.99 8.37 -2.22
CA LYS A 107 6.28 8.49 -1.51
C LYS A 107 6.11 8.41 0.01
N ARG A 108 5.16 9.17 0.56
CA ARG A 108 4.98 9.26 2.02
C ARG A 108 4.36 8.03 2.67
N PHE A 109 3.58 7.26 1.91
CA PHE A 109 2.76 6.19 2.48
C PHE A 109 3.08 4.81 1.92
N LEU A 110 3.65 4.68 0.72
CA LEU A 110 3.99 3.37 0.14
C LEU A 110 5.49 3.12 0.09
N ILE A 111 6.29 4.15 -0.15
CA ILE A 111 7.75 4.06 -0.35
C ILE A 111 8.46 4.49 0.93
N ARG A 112 8.23 3.73 2.00
CA ARG A 112 8.90 3.90 3.29
C ARG A 112 9.08 2.53 3.94
N GLU A 113 9.91 2.48 4.97
CA GLU A 113 10.17 1.25 5.73
C GLU A 113 8.87 0.60 6.23
N GLU A 114 7.94 1.41 6.74
CA GLU A 114 6.62 0.97 7.23
C GLU A 114 5.51 1.56 6.34
N PRO A 115 5.12 0.88 5.24
CA PRO A 115 4.09 1.37 4.33
C PRO A 115 2.71 1.40 4.99
N ASP A 116 1.97 2.47 4.79
CA ASP A 116 0.59 2.63 5.22
C ASP A 116 -0.32 2.73 4.00
N VAL A 117 -0.70 1.56 3.48
CA VAL A 117 -1.59 1.41 2.33
C VAL A 117 -2.96 2.00 2.62
N ALA A 118 -3.47 1.86 3.85
CA ALA A 118 -4.79 2.33 4.22
C ALA A 118 -4.88 3.86 4.12
N SER A 119 -3.90 4.57 4.69
CA SER A 119 -3.80 6.03 4.57
C SER A 119 -3.58 6.49 3.13
N PHE A 120 -2.75 5.79 2.36
CA PHE A 120 -2.60 6.06 0.92
C PHE A 120 -3.96 6.03 0.19
N LEU A 121 -4.75 4.98 0.42
CA LEU A 121 -6.06 4.82 -0.23
C LEU A 121 -7.10 5.81 0.29
N ARG A 122 -7.09 6.13 1.59
CA ARG A 122 -7.96 7.16 2.20
C ARG A 122 -7.70 8.54 1.61
N LEU A 123 -6.49 8.83 1.14
CA LEU A 123 -6.16 10.09 0.47
C LEU A 123 -6.48 10.07 -1.04
N GLN A 124 -6.20 8.95 -1.72
CA GLN A 124 -6.33 8.89 -3.18
C GLN A 124 -7.76 8.59 -3.65
N LEU A 125 -8.46 7.61 -3.06
CA LEU A 125 -9.77 7.21 -3.56
C LEU A 125 -10.83 8.32 -3.48
N PRO A 126 -10.82 9.26 -2.52
CA PRO A 126 -11.69 10.43 -2.58
C PRO A 126 -11.36 11.40 -3.71
N LEU A 127 -10.12 11.48 -4.21
CA LEU A 127 -9.78 12.31 -5.36
C LEU A 127 -10.17 11.66 -6.70
N PHE A 128 -10.29 10.34 -6.73
CA PHE A 128 -10.78 9.64 -7.89
C PHE A 128 -12.19 10.12 -8.28
N GLN A 129 -12.35 10.55 -9.54
CA GLN A 129 -13.61 11.06 -10.08
C GLN A 129 -13.81 10.69 -11.56
N TYR A 130 -15.03 10.90 -12.05
CA TYR A 130 -15.34 11.02 -13.47
C TYR A 130 -15.67 12.48 -13.79
N PRO A 131 -15.27 13.01 -14.96
CA PRO A 131 -14.34 12.43 -15.94
C PRO A 131 -12.91 12.22 -15.38
N ASN A 132 -12.14 11.35 -16.02
CA ASN A 132 -10.74 11.07 -15.66
C ASN A 132 -9.88 10.78 -16.90
N ALA A 133 -8.57 10.65 -16.69
CA ALA A 133 -7.58 10.41 -17.74
C ALA A 133 -7.43 8.94 -18.18
N MET A 134 -8.45 8.09 -18.01
CA MET A 134 -8.36 6.67 -18.35
C MET A 134 -8.16 6.40 -19.84
N GLY A 135 -7.45 5.31 -20.13
CA GLY A 135 -7.20 4.86 -21.50
C GLY A 135 -6.07 5.59 -22.21
N ALA A 136 -5.37 6.50 -21.51
CA ALA A 136 -4.14 7.11 -21.98
C ALA A 136 -3.02 6.07 -22.14
N THR A 137 -2.33 6.09 -23.28
CA THR A 137 -1.16 5.27 -23.58
C THR A 137 -0.04 6.16 -24.10
N TYR A 138 1.09 6.12 -23.43
CA TYR A 138 2.24 6.99 -23.70
C TYR A 138 3.29 6.22 -24.51
N LYS A 139 3.94 6.91 -25.46
CA LYS A 139 5.03 6.34 -26.25
C LYS A 139 6.39 6.73 -25.65
N SER A 140 7.20 5.73 -25.35
CA SER A 140 8.54 5.88 -24.78
C SER A 140 9.45 6.79 -25.62
N HIS A 141 10.31 7.55 -24.93
CA HIS A 141 11.27 8.51 -25.52
C HIS A 141 10.65 9.54 -26.48
N THR A 142 9.36 9.82 -26.33
CA THR A 142 8.65 10.86 -27.08
C THR A 142 7.64 11.57 -26.16
N ASN A 143 7.03 12.66 -26.63
CA ASN A 143 5.83 13.24 -26.00
C ASN A 143 4.54 12.83 -26.73
N LYS A 144 4.54 11.67 -27.41
CA LYS A 144 3.34 11.19 -28.10
C LYS A 144 2.46 10.43 -27.12
N LEU A 145 1.17 10.76 -27.12
CA LEU A 145 0.10 10.17 -26.33
C LEU A 145 -1.01 9.71 -27.28
N ARG A 146 -1.61 8.56 -26.98
CA ARG A 146 -2.83 8.07 -27.61
C ARG A 146 -3.87 7.76 -26.54
N ILE A 147 -5.14 8.04 -26.83
CA ILE A 147 -6.26 7.63 -25.98
C ILE A 147 -6.97 6.44 -26.66
N GLN A 148 -7.32 5.41 -25.89
CA GLN A 148 -8.13 4.31 -26.39
C GLN A 148 -9.53 4.82 -26.77
N ALA A 149 -10.00 4.53 -28.00
CA ALA A 149 -11.24 5.08 -28.54
C ALA A 149 -12.45 4.89 -27.61
N ASN A 150 -12.62 3.70 -27.04
CA ASN A 150 -13.73 3.41 -26.11
C ASN A 150 -13.66 4.25 -24.83
N ALA A 151 -12.46 4.44 -24.28
CA ALA A 151 -12.25 5.25 -23.08
C ALA A 151 -12.44 6.74 -23.39
N GLY A 152 -11.86 7.23 -24.49
CA GLY A 152 -12.02 8.61 -24.95
C GLY A 152 -13.49 8.98 -25.20
N ASN A 153 -14.22 8.15 -25.95
CA ASN A 153 -15.65 8.35 -26.21
C ASN A 153 -16.47 8.37 -24.91
N ARG A 154 -16.16 7.49 -23.96
CA ARG A 154 -16.83 7.46 -22.65
C ARG A 154 -16.55 8.74 -21.85
N THR A 155 -15.29 9.20 -21.82
CA THR A 155 -14.91 10.44 -21.13
C THR A 155 -15.57 11.67 -21.78
N LEU A 156 -15.55 11.78 -23.11
CA LEU A 156 -16.26 12.84 -23.83
C LEU A 156 -17.76 12.84 -23.54
N ASN A 157 -18.40 11.68 -23.52
CA ASN A 157 -19.82 11.56 -23.16
C ASN A 157 -20.10 12.05 -21.73
N PHE A 158 -19.22 11.75 -20.76
CA PHE A 158 -19.36 12.29 -19.40
C PHE A 158 -19.23 13.82 -19.38
N ILE A 159 -18.30 14.38 -20.14
CA ILE A 159 -18.12 15.83 -20.26
C ILE A 159 -19.36 16.48 -20.89
N THR A 160 -19.87 15.95 -22.00
CA THR A 160 -21.10 16.45 -22.64
C THR A 160 -22.31 16.41 -21.71
N GLN A 161 -22.40 15.38 -20.86
CA GLN A 161 -23.47 15.24 -19.86
C GLN A 161 -23.23 16.06 -18.58
N ARG A 162 -22.12 16.82 -18.50
CA ARG A 162 -21.68 17.56 -17.30
C ARG A 162 -21.64 16.67 -16.06
N ILE A 163 -21.09 15.47 -16.21
CA ILE A 163 -20.96 14.52 -15.12
C ILE A 163 -19.70 14.85 -14.34
N HIS A 164 -19.84 15.11 -13.05
CA HIS A 164 -18.75 15.13 -12.07
C HIS A 164 -19.15 14.20 -10.94
N PHE A 165 -18.38 13.15 -10.70
CA PHE A 165 -18.76 12.10 -9.77
C PHE A 165 -17.53 11.46 -9.11
N SER A 166 -17.45 11.51 -7.78
CA SER A 166 -16.46 10.76 -7.00
C SER A 166 -17.15 9.61 -6.23
N PRO A 167 -16.83 8.33 -6.53
CA PRO A 167 -17.49 7.21 -5.87
C PRO A 167 -17.37 7.23 -4.35
N VAL A 168 -16.18 7.50 -3.81
CA VAL A 168 -15.93 7.45 -2.37
C VAL A 168 -16.58 8.62 -1.63
N ARG A 169 -16.58 9.83 -2.22
CA ARG A 169 -17.30 10.97 -1.64
C ARG A 169 -18.80 10.73 -1.63
N THR A 170 -19.36 10.22 -2.73
CA THR A 170 -20.79 9.86 -2.79
C THR A 170 -21.14 8.81 -1.75
N ILE A 171 -20.33 7.76 -1.56
CA ILE A 171 -20.55 6.76 -0.51
C ILE A 171 -20.54 7.41 0.88
N ALA A 172 -19.58 8.29 1.16
CA ALA A 172 -19.50 8.95 2.46
C ALA A 172 -20.73 9.83 2.75
N VAL A 173 -21.14 10.66 1.79
CA VAL A 173 -22.35 11.48 1.88
C VAL A 173 -23.61 10.61 1.97
N ALA A 174 -23.66 9.48 1.26
CA ALA A 174 -24.79 8.57 1.30
C ALA A 174 -24.96 7.89 2.66
N LEU A 175 -23.87 7.57 3.37
CA LEU A 175 -23.93 7.08 4.74
C LEU A 175 -24.46 8.17 5.70
N GLN A 176 -24.02 9.42 5.55
CA GLN A 176 -24.57 10.54 6.34
C GLN A 176 -26.05 10.79 6.05
N ALA A 177 -26.45 10.76 4.77
CA ALA A 177 -27.83 10.91 4.34
C ALA A 177 -28.72 9.78 4.86
N ASP A 178 -28.24 8.53 4.79
CA ASP A 178 -28.94 7.38 5.35
C ASP A 178 -29.13 7.48 6.87
N ALA A 179 -28.09 7.91 7.59
CA ALA A 179 -28.17 8.15 9.03
C ALA A 179 -29.24 9.19 9.37
N ARG A 180 -29.29 10.29 8.61
CA ARG A 180 -30.31 11.34 8.77
C ARG A 180 -31.72 10.87 8.41
N LEU A 181 -31.88 10.12 7.32
CA LEU A 181 -33.19 9.61 6.89
C LEU A 181 -33.80 8.62 7.89
N ARG A 182 -32.95 7.83 8.55
CA ARG A 182 -33.38 6.80 9.52
C ARG A 182 -33.29 7.24 10.98
N ASP A 183 -32.82 8.45 11.23
CA ASP A 183 -32.55 8.99 12.58
C ASP A 183 -31.70 8.04 13.45
N ILE A 184 -30.55 7.64 12.90
CA ILE A 184 -29.60 6.74 13.58
C ILE A 184 -28.18 7.32 13.59
N ASN A 185 -27.32 6.73 14.42
CA ASN A 185 -25.89 7.00 14.36
C ASN A 185 -25.30 6.55 13.01
N VAL A 186 -24.42 7.37 12.43
CA VAL A 186 -23.77 7.08 11.14
C VAL A 186 -22.94 5.80 11.12
N LEU A 187 -22.47 5.33 12.27
CA LEU A 187 -21.79 4.04 12.42
C LEU A 187 -22.72 2.85 12.11
N ASN A 188 -24.03 3.05 12.23
CA ASN A 188 -25.08 2.08 11.90
C ASN A 188 -25.72 2.32 10.51
N ALA A 189 -25.21 3.32 9.78
CA ALA A 189 -25.66 3.60 8.41
C ALA A 189 -25.15 2.53 7.44
N SER A 190 -25.92 2.27 6.38
CA SER A 190 -25.49 1.35 5.33
C SER A 190 -26.15 1.68 4.00
N VAL A 191 -25.39 1.52 2.93
CA VAL A 191 -25.86 1.74 1.55
C VAL A 191 -25.52 0.54 0.68
N SER A 192 -26.51 0.03 -0.04
CA SER A 192 -26.37 -1.11 -0.96
C SER A 192 -25.69 -0.70 -2.27
N TYR A 193 -25.13 -1.67 -2.98
CA TYR A 193 -24.55 -1.41 -4.30
C TYR A 193 -25.59 -0.86 -5.30
N ASN A 194 -26.84 -1.31 -5.22
CA ASN A 194 -27.94 -0.78 -6.04
C ASN A 194 -28.17 0.72 -5.76
N GLU A 195 -28.18 1.12 -4.49
CA GLU A 195 -28.33 2.52 -4.11
C GLU A 195 -27.13 3.34 -4.60
N ILE A 196 -25.90 2.85 -4.44
CA ILE A 196 -24.70 3.57 -4.91
C ILE A 196 -24.73 3.78 -6.44
N PHE A 197 -25.09 2.77 -7.23
CA PHE A 197 -25.22 2.92 -8.68
C PHE A 197 -26.44 3.75 -9.09
N GLY A 198 -27.51 3.70 -8.30
CA GLY A 198 -28.64 4.61 -8.43
C GLY A 198 -28.18 6.07 -8.28
N LEU A 199 -27.46 6.38 -7.20
CA LEU A 199 -26.87 7.70 -6.94
C LEU A 199 -25.87 8.11 -8.05
N ALA A 200 -25.05 7.21 -8.56
CA ALA A 200 -24.11 7.53 -9.65
C ALA A 200 -24.82 7.97 -10.95
N ASN A 201 -26.06 7.54 -11.14
CA ASN A 201 -26.84 7.83 -12.35
C ASN A 201 -28.04 8.75 -12.10
N TYR A 202 -28.23 9.23 -10.86
CA TYR A 202 -29.31 10.15 -10.54
C TYR A 202 -28.93 11.59 -10.92
N PRO A 203 -29.82 12.37 -11.58
CA PRO A 203 -29.44 13.65 -12.19
C PRO A 203 -28.85 14.72 -11.26
N LEU A 204 -29.20 14.71 -9.98
CA LEU A 204 -28.74 15.72 -9.01
C LEU A 204 -27.42 15.35 -8.31
N THR A 205 -27.07 14.08 -8.27
CA THR A 205 -25.95 13.56 -7.44
C THR A 205 -24.68 13.31 -8.22
N ASN A 206 -24.70 13.48 -9.55
CA ASN A 206 -23.53 13.27 -10.43
C ASN A 206 -23.09 14.53 -11.18
N LYS A 207 -23.44 15.72 -10.69
CA LYS A 207 -23.05 17.01 -11.26
C LYS A 207 -21.89 17.68 -10.54
N ARG A 208 -21.50 17.15 -9.39
CA ARG A 208 -20.36 17.58 -8.59
C ARG A 208 -19.70 16.35 -7.98
N ALA A 209 -18.38 16.34 -7.91
CA ALA A 209 -17.60 15.29 -7.27
C ALA A 209 -18.01 15.11 -5.80
N LEU A 210 -18.37 16.21 -5.12
CA LEU A 210 -19.04 16.20 -3.82
C LEU A 210 -20.53 16.62 -3.98
N PRO A 211 -21.47 15.67 -3.99
CA PRO A 211 -22.90 16.00 -4.04
C PRO A 211 -23.41 16.55 -2.71
N ALA A 212 -24.47 17.36 -2.74
CA ALA A 212 -25.08 17.88 -1.52
C ALA A 212 -25.83 16.76 -0.76
N VAL A 213 -25.76 16.78 0.57
CA VAL A 213 -26.40 15.75 1.41
C VAL A 213 -27.91 15.68 1.22
N ASP A 214 -28.58 16.82 1.00
CA ASP A 214 -30.03 16.87 0.75
C ASP A 214 -30.42 16.24 -0.60
N ASP A 215 -29.60 16.44 -1.63
CA ASP A 215 -29.79 15.81 -2.95
C ASP A 215 -29.60 14.30 -2.86
N VAL A 216 -28.59 13.84 -2.11
CA VAL A 216 -28.33 12.42 -1.89
C VAL A 216 -29.44 11.78 -1.06
N ALA A 217 -29.92 12.44 0.01
CA ALA A 217 -31.03 11.95 0.81
C ALA A 217 -32.32 11.82 -0.02
N SER A 218 -32.64 12.84 -0.82
CA SER A 218 -33.79 12.82 -1.73
C SER A 218 -33.68 11.70 -2.77
N ALA A 219 -32.49 11.48 -3.33
CA ALA A 219 -32.24 10.41 -4.28
C ALA A 219 -32.34 9.01 -3.64
N LEU A 220 -31.81 8.83 -2.42
CA LEU A 220 -31.96 7.59 -1.66
C LEU A 220 -33.43 7.27 -1.37
N ASP A 221 -34.23 8.26 -0.93
CA ASP A 221 -35.67 8.09 -0.73
C ASP A 221 -36.37 7.67 -2.03
N ALA A 222 -36.05 8.33 -3.15
CA ALA A 222 -36.61 7.99 -4.46
C ALA A 222 -36.25 6.56 -4.90
N ILE A 223 -35.00 6.12 -4.68
CA ILE A 223 -34.54 4.76 -5.01
C ILE A 223 -35.26 3.71 -4.14
N ARG A 224 -35.30 3.93 -2.82
CA ARG A 224 -35.90 2.99 -1.85
C ARG A 224 -37.40 2.82 -2.06
N ASN A 225 -38.09 3.91 -2.44
CA ASN A 225 -39.51 3.91 -2.74
C ASN A 225 -39.82 3.54 -4.21
N ASN A 226 -38.85 3.03 -4.97
CA ASN A 226 -38.99 2.66 -6.39
C ASN A 226 -39.49 3.78 -7.32
N ARG A 227 -39.34 5.06 -6.91
CA ARG A 227 -39.63 6.23 -7.75
C ARG A 227 -38.51 6.49 -8.77
N PHE A 228 -37.33 5.94 -8.50
CA PHE A 228 -36.23 5.86 -9.46
C PHE A 228 -35.67 4.44 -9.44
N SER A 229 -35.53 3.83 -10.61
CA SER A 229 -34.86 2.54 -10.74
C SER A 229 -33.75 2.64 -11.77
N PHE A 230 -32.59 2.11 -11.41
CA PHE A 230 -31.49 1.92 -12.33
C PHE A 230 -31.59 0.54 -12.97
N SER A 231 -31.76 0.49 -14.30
CA SER A 231 -31.98 -0.74 -15.06
C SER A 231 -30.72 -1.35 -15.69
N GLY A 232 -29.55 -0.73 -15.47
CA GLY A 232 -28.29 -1.20 -16.02
C GLY A 232 -27.70 -2.38 -15.24
N LYS A 233 -27.07 -3.34 -15.95
CA LYS A 233 -26.13 -4.26 -15.30
C LYS A 233 -24.87 -3.47 -14.94
N TYR A 234 -24.43 -3.59 -13.70
CA TYR A 234 -23.28 -2.87 -13.16
C TYR A 234 -22.25 -3.82 -12.56
N GLU A 235 -21.02 -3.32 -12.46
CA GLU A 235 -19.87 -4.07 -11.96
C GLU A 235 -19.75 -3.95 -10.42
N ARG A 236 -19.74 -5.08 -9.70
CA ARG A 236 -19.72 -5.15 -8.23
C ARG A 236 -18.30 -5.16 -7.64
N ARG A 237 -17.50 -4.13 -7.95
CA ARG A 237 -16.05 -4.13 -7.65
C ARG A 237 -15.69 -3.20 -6.50
N PHE A 238 -16.19 -3.47 -5.29
CA PHE A 238 -15.97 -2.59 -4.13
C PHE A 238 -14.77 -2.99 -3.25
N HIS A 239 -14.09 -4.11 -3.56
CA HIS A 239 -13.05 -4.71 -2.70
C HIS A 239 -11.92 -3.76 -2.29
N THR A 240 -11.54 -2.80 -3.15
CA THR A 240 -10.53 -1.78 -2.82
C THR A 240 -10.90 -0.97 -1.59
N LEU A 241 -12.20 -0.78 -1.30
CA LEU A 241 -12.66 -0.05 -0.11
C LEU A 241 -12.35 -0.77 1.20
N LYS A 242 -12.18 -2.10 1.20
CA LYS A 242 -11.80 -2.83 2.42
C LYS A 242 -10.41 -2.42 2.90
N HIS A 243 -9.51 -2.20 1.94
CA HIS A 243 -8.11 -1.84 2.19
C HIS A 243 -7.92 -0.39 2.65
N THR A 244 -8.98 0.43 2.69
CA THR A 244 -8.91 1.76 3.33
C THR A 244 -8.98 1.68 4.85
N GLU A 245 -9.33 0.50 5.39
CA GLU A 245 -9.66 0.28 6.80
C GLU A 245 -10.70 1.28 7.35
N LEU A 246 -11.53 1.85 6.48
CA LEU A 246 -12.63 2.74 6.87
C LEU A 246 -13.97 2.04 6.66
N PHE A 247 -14.07 1.24 5.59
CA PHE A 247 -15.29 0.59 5.16
C PHE A 247 -15.19 -0.93 5.29
N ILE A 248 -16.33 -1.55 5.55
CA ILE A 248 -16.53 -2.99 5.37
C ILE A 248 -17.65 -3.23 4.37
N LEU A 249 -17.52 -4.36 3.67
CA LEU A 249 -18.47 -4.82 2.67
C LEU A 249 -19.24 -6.00 3.24
N ASP A 250 -20.54 -5.85 3.40
CA ASP A 250 -21.40 -6.82 4.08
C ASP A 250 -22.68 -7.02 3.27
N GLU A 251 -22.96 -8.25 2.84
CA GLU A 251 -24.16 -8.63 2.07
C GLU A 251 -24.50 -7.69 0.88
N GLY A 252 -23.49 -7.19 0.16
CA GLY A 252 -23.70 -6.26 -0.97
C GLY A 252 -23.98 -4.81 -0.55
N ARG A 253 -23.61 -4.45 0.68
CA ARG A 253 -23.70 -3.10 1.25
C ARG A 253 -22.32 -2.60 1.68
N VAL A 254 -22.18 -1.29 1.74
CA VAL A 254 -21.04 -0.58 2.30
C VAL A 254 -21.48 0.09 3.60
N ARG A 255 -20.65 -0.03 4.63
CA ARG A 255 -20.82 0.64 5.93
C ARG A 255 -19.46 0.97 6.53
N LEU A 256 -19.43 1.84 7.54
CA LEU A 256 -18.23 2.03 8.35
C LEU A 256 -17.86 0.73 9.07
N ARG A 257 -16.56 0.48 9.22
CA ARG A 257 -16.08 -0.66 10.01
C ARG A 257 -16.47 -0.51 11.48
N TYR A 258 -16.44 -1.62 12.21
CA TYR A 258 -16.62 -1.58 13.66
C TYR A 258 -15.43 -0.89 14.33
N SER A 259 -15.73 -0.03 15.31
CA SER A 259 -14.70 0.58 16.15
C SER A 259 -14.14 -0.44 17.15
N VAL A 260 -12.86 -0.31 17.46
CA VAL A 260 -12.18 -1.13 18.48
C VAL A 260 -12.24 -0.50 19.88
N ASN A 261 -12.31 0.83 19.96
CA ASN A 261 -12.43 1.60 21.20
C ASN A 261 -13.13 2.96 20.90
N GLU A 262 -13.38 3.77 21.94
CA GLU A 262 -14.12 5.05 21.77
C GLU A 262 -13.30 6.11 21.00
N ALA A 263 -11.97 6.12 21.11
CA ALA A 263 -11.13 7.03 20.33
C ALA A 263 -11.20 6.71 18.83
N ASP A 264 -11.10 5.44 18.48
CA ASP A 264 -11.25 4.92 17.13
C ASP A 264 -12.65 5.19 16.56
N LYS A 265 -13.69 5.06 17.39
CA LYS A 265 -15.06 5.42 17.01
C LYS A 265 -15.19 6.89 16.61
N GLN A 266 -14.63 7.80 17.40
CA GLN A 266 -14.62 9.23 17.07
C GLN A 266 -13.81 9.51 15.81
N GLN A 267 -12.69 8.81 15.64
CA GLN A 267 -11.85 8.92 14.47
C GLN A 267 -12.57 8.47 13.19
N LEU A 268 -13.27 7.34 13.20
CA LEU A 268 -14.06 6.85 12.05
C LEU A 268 -15.08 7.89 11.58
N VAL A 269 -15.78 8.53 12.52
CA VAL A 269 -16.75 9.59 12.21
C VAL A 269 -16.04 10.80 11.61
N ARG A 270 -14.93 11.26 12.21
CA ARG A 270 -14.14 12.38 11.67
C ARG A 270 -13.58 12.10 10.29
N GLN A 271 -13.12 10.88 10.02
CA GLN A 271 -12.62 10.48 8.71
C GLN A 271 -13.73 10.47 7.65
N LEU A 272 -14.93 9.97 8.02
CA LEU A 272 -16.09 10.04 7.14
C LEU A 272 -16.47 11.49 6.81
N GLU A 273 -16.53 12.36 7.82
CA GLU A 273 -16.82 13.80 7.67
C GLU A 273 -15.76 14.52 6.84
N ALA A 274 -14.49 14.19 7.05
CA ALA A 274 -13.39 14.71 6.25
C ALA A 274 -13.57 14.35 4.78
N ILE A 275 -13.88 13.08 4.43
CA ILE A 275 -14.16 12.68 3.05
C ILE A 275 -15.38 13.43 2.49
N ALA A 276 -16.44 13.56 3.29
CA ALA A 276 -17.68 14.25 2.92
C ALA A 276 -17.57 15.79 2.87
N SER A 277 -16.38 16.36 3.14
CA SER A 277 -16.11 17.80 3.04
C SER A 277 -15.09 18.17 1.96
N ILE A 278 -14.55 17.19 1.22
CA ILE A 278 -13.57 17.44 0.16
C ILE A 278 -14.24 18.15 -1.02
N SER A 279 -14.04 19.47 -1.09
CA SER A 279 -14.55 20.32 -2.17
C SER A 279 -13.64 20.36 -3.41
N ALA A 280 -12.39 19.87 -3.31
CA ALA A 280 -11.45 19.83 -4.42
C ALA A 280 -12.01 18.99 -5.58
N GLU A 281 -12.17 19.59 -6.75
CA GLU A 281 -12.73 18.93 -7.94
C GLU A 281 -11.87 19.25 -9.16
N PHE A 282 -11.59 18.24 -9.97
CA PHE A 282 -10.89 18.46 -11.24
C PHE A 282 -11.88 18.88 -12.32
N THR A 283 -11.71 20.09 -12.84
CA THR A 283 -12.53 20.71 -13.90
C THR A 283 -11.76 20.93 -15.20
N GLY A 284 -10.51 20.44 -15.28
CA GLY A 284 -9.66 20.63 -16.46
C GLY A 284 -10.22 19.99 -17.74
N PHE A 285 -11.16 19.06 -17.62
CA PHE A 285 -11.81 18.41 -18.76
C PHE A 285 -13.07 19.15 -19.27
N ASP A 286 -13.59 20.12 -18.53
CA ASP A 286 -14.94 20.68 -18.77
C ASP A 286 -15.04 21.46 -20.08
N SER A 287 -13.91 22.00 -20.54
CA SER A 287 -13.79 22.72 -21.81
C SER A 287 -13.50 21.81 -23.01
N CYS A 288 -13.29 20.51 -22.80
CA CYS A 288 -12.93 19.60 -23.89
C CYS A 288 -14.13 19.34 -24.80
N THR A 289 -13.96 19.62 -26.09
CA THR A 289 -14.97 19.40 -27.13
C THR A 289 -14.68 18.18 -28.00
N GLY A 290 -13.44 17.69 -27.97
CA GLY A 290 -13.02 16.53 -28.75
C GLY A 290 -11.78 15.81 -28.18
N GLU A 291 -11.33 14.79 -28.90
CA GLU A 291 -10.20 13.94 -28.47
C GLU A 291 -8.89 14.72 -28.35
N GLU A 292 -8.69 15.76 -29.16
CA GLU A 292 -7.47 16.55 -29.12
C GLU A 292 -7.36 17.41 -27.86
N ASP A 293 -8.47 18.02 -27.42
CA ASP A 293 -8.53 18.75 -26.16
C ASP A 293 -8.24 17.80 -24.98
N LEU A 294 -8.84 16.60 -25.00
CA LEU A 294 -8.55 15.57 -24.00
C LEU A 294 -7.07 15.19 -23.96
N LYS A 295 -6.45 14.99 -25.13
CA LYS A 295 -5.01 14.70 -25.21
C LYS A 295 -4.20 15.83 -24.62
N ASN A 296 -4.53 17.08 -24.91
CA ASN A 296 -3.82 18.25 -24.40
C ASN A 296 -3.88 18.34 -22.87
N ILE A 297 -5.06 18.13 -22.27
CA ILE A 297 -5.22 18.13 -20.82
C ILE A 297 -4.46 16.97 -20.17
N ILE A 298 -4.54 15.76 -20.72
CA ILE A 298 -3.81 14.59 -20.19
C ILE A 298 -2.30 14.78 -20.33
N ALA A 299 -1.85 15.28 -21.48
CA ALA A 299 -0.44 15.56 -21.79
C ALA A 299 0.16 16.65 -20.88
N SER A 300 -0.65 17.61 -20.42
CA SER A 300 -0.18 18.65 -19.50
C SER A 300 0.24 18.12 -18.11
N GLY A 301 -0.19 16.89 -17.78
CA GLY A 301 0.00 16.29 -16.46
C GLY A 301 -0.89 16.87 -15.36
N GLN A 302 -1.82 17.78 -15.67
CA GLN A 302 -2.71 18.42 -14.69
C GLN A 302 -3.55 17.40 -13.91
N TRP A 303 -4.12 16.40 -14.59
CA TRP A 303 -4.85 15.31 -13.92
C TRP A 303 -3.97 14.57 -12.90
N GLY A 304 -2.74 14.25 -13.28
CA GLY A 304 -1.80 13.54 -12.40
C GLY A 304 -1.39 14.36 -11.17
N ARG A 305 -1.21 15.68 -11.33
CA ARG A 305 -0.94 16.60 -10.21
C ARG A 305 -2.14 16.76 -9.28
N TYR A 306 -3.35 16.82 -9.84
CA TYR A 306 -4.58 16.80 -9.05
C TYR A 306 -4.72 15.48 -8.29
N PHE A 307 -4.42 14.35 -8.94
CA PHE A 307 -4.52 13.02 -8.34
C PHE A 307 -3.32 12.66 -7.43
N ASP A 308 -2.93 13.61 -6.59
CA ASP A 308 -1.93 13.49 -5.53
C ASP A 308 -2.52 14.04 -4.22
N GLY A 309 -3.07 13.13 -3.40
CA GLY A 309 -3.73 13.42 -2.12
C GLY A 309 -3.06 14.48 -1.26
N VAL A 310 -1.77 14.29 -0.97
CA VAL A 310 -0.96 15.16 -0.10
C VAL A 310 -0.80 16.57 -0.67
N LYS A 311 -0.76 16.72 -1.99
CA LYS A 311 -0.60 18.03 -2.65
C LYS A 311 -1.93 18.74 -2.88
N THR A 312 -3.00 17.99 -3.05
CA THR A 312 -4.30 18.52 -3.47
C THR A 312 -5.25 18.75 -2.29
N LEU A 313 -5.20 17.91 -1.27
CA LEU A 313 -6.07 18.02 -0.11
C LEU A 313 -5.52 19.04 0.91
N PRO A 314 -6.39 19.77 1.63
CA PRO A 314 -5.96 20.62 2.74
C PRO A 314 -5.22 19.81 3.81
N SER A 315 -4.19 20.40 4.43
CA SER A 315 -3.35 19.72 5.44
C SER A 315 -4.16 19.11 6.58
N GLN A 316 -5.22 19.80 7.03
CA GLN A 316 -6.13 19.30 8.07
C GLN A 316 -6.87 18.02 7.64
N ILE A 317 -7.30 17.95 6.38
CA ILE A 317 -7.95 16.74 5.83
C ILE A 317 -6.91 15.61 5.72
N VAL A 318 -5.70 15.92 5.25
CA VAL A 318 -4.61 14.93 5.19
C VAL A 318 -4.35 14.35 6.58
N GLU A 319 -4.21 15.20 7.60
CA GLU A 319 -3.98 14.78 8.99
C GLU A 319 -5.11 13.88 9.53
N ILE A 320 -6.37 14.25 9.34
CA ILE A 320 -7.51 13.45 9.80
C ILE A 320 -7.54 12.06 9.13
N LEU A 321 -7.24 12.01 7.83
CA LEU A 321 -7.31 10.77 7.04
C LEU A 321 -6.11 9.85 7.25
N THR A 322 -5.01 10.34 7.80
CA THR A 322 -3.76 9.57 7.98
C THR A 322 -3.41 9.28 9.43
N LYS A 323 -3.97 10.02 10.39
CA LYS A 323 -3.76 9.75 11.81
C LYS A 323 -4.34 8.38 12.18
N ASP A 324 -3.69 7.64 13.07
CA ASP A 324 -4.22 6.42 13.68
C ASP A 324 -4.21 6.53 15.21
N VAL A 325 -5.34 6.97 15.77
CA VAL A 325 -5.52 7.20 17.21
C VAL A 325 -5.84 5.89 17.95
N ALA A 326 -6.21 4.84 17.22
CA ALA A 326 -6.52 3.54 17.81
C ALA A 326 -5.28 2.93 18.47
N MET A 327 -4.10 3.09 17.86
CA MET A 327 -2.81 2.65 18.42
C MET A 327 -2.29 3.55 19.55
N GLU A 328 -2.50 4.86 19.45
CA GLU A 328 -2.01 5.83 20.46
C GLU A 328 -2.71 5.67 21.82
N SER A 329 -3.99 5.29 21.84
CA SER A 329 -4.78 5.13 23.08
C SER A 329 -4.61 3.75 23.75
N ALA A 330 -3.86 2.82 23.13
CA ALA A 330 -3.56 1.50 23.69
C ALA A 330 -2.33 1.51 24.62
N MET A 331 -1.60 2.63 24.70
CA MET A 331 -0.61 2.80 25.77
C MET A 331 -1.35 2.91 27.11
N PRO A 332 -0.98 2.14 28.15
CA PRO A 332 -1.64 2.24 29.43
C PRO A 332 -1.36 3.64 29.99
N VAL A 333 -2.38 4.48 29.97
CA VAL A 333 -2.44 5.62 30.86
C VAL A 333 -2.54 5.00 32.25
N ASP A 334 -1.55 5.27 33.11
CA ASP A 334 -1.56 4.95 34.53
C ASP A 334 -2.92 5.37 35.13
N SER A 335 -3.86 4.44 35.14
CA SER A 335 -5.14 4.60 35.77
C SER A 335 -4.98 3.96 37.13
N VAL A 336 -4.78 4.83 38.12
CA VAL A 336 -4.90 4.52 39.53
C VAL A 336 -6.32 3.99 39.75
N ILE A 337 -6.49 2.68 39.71
CA ILE A 337 -7.70 1.99 40.14
C ILE A 337 -7.34 1.32 41.48
N GLU A 338 -7.74 1.96 42.57
CA GLU A 338 -7.87 1.30 43.86
C GLU A 338 -9.00 0.26 43.75
N GLY A 339 -8.62 -0.99 43.55
CA GLY A 339 -9.50 -2.14 43.54
C GLY A 339 -8.68 -3.37 43.22
N GLU A 340 -8.70 -4.37 44.11
CA GLU A 340 -7.90 -5.60 44.04
C GLU A 340 -7.80 -6.14 42.61
N MET A 341 -6.60 -6.02 42.03
CA MET A 341 -6.30 -6.61 40.74
C MET A 341 -6.27 -8.14 40.87
N PRO A 342 -6.94 -8.89 39.97
CA PRO A 342 -6.54 -10.27 39.75
C PRO A 342 -5.09 -10.25 39.28
N VAL A 343 -4.26 -11.07 39.92
CA VAL A 343 -2.83 -11.25 39.61
C VAL A 343 -2.65 -11.26 38.09
N ALA A 344 -1.99 -10.23 37.56
CA ALA A 344 -1.66 -10.17 36.15
C ALA A 344 -0.87 -11.44 35.80
N PRO A 345 -1.23 -12.18 34.73
CA PRO A 345 -0.43 -13.30 34.30
C PRO A 345 0.98 -12.78 34.03
N ILE A 346 1.97 -13.40 34.68
CA ILE A 346 3.39 -13.14 34.41
C ILE A 346 3.55 -13.36 32.89
N PRO A 347 4.01 -12.36 32.12
CA PRO A 347 4.26 -12.55 30.70
C PRO A 347 5.38 -13.57 30.56
N ILE A 348 5.01 -14.81 30.24
CA ILE A 348 5.94 -15.81 29.75
C ILE A 348 6.25 -15.36 28.32
N ALA A 349 7.52 -15.06 28.02
CA ALA A 349 7.93 -14.74 26.66
C ALA A 349 7.47 -15.88 25.74
N GLU A 350 6.48 -15.60 24.87
CA GLU A 350 5.99 -16.61 23.94
C GLU A 350 7.13 -17.01 23.01
N ILE A 351 7.47 -18.30 23.01
CA ILE A 351 8.51 -18.85 22.15
C ILE A 351 7.91 -19.03 20.75
N TYR A 352 8.37 -18.23 19.80
CA TYR A 352 7.98 -18.34 18.39
C TYR A 352 8.90 -19.34 17.68
N PRO A 353 8.40 -20.52 17.25
CA PRO A 353 9.23 -21.50 16.60
C PRO A 353 9.72 -20.98 15.25
N PHE A 354 10.98 -21.28 14.93
CA PHE A 354 11.53 -21.07 13.60
C PHE A 354 10.83 -21.95 12.58
N ARG A 355 10.69 -21.42 11.36
CA ARG A 355 10.24 -22.17 10.20
C ARG A 355 11.32 -22.11 9.11
N PRO A 356 11.53 -23.21 8.36
CA PRO A 356 12.37 -23.16 7.17
C PRO A 356 11.82 -22.12 6.21
N ARG A 357 12.69 -21.28 5.66
CA ARG A 357 12.28 -20.37 4.60
C ARG A 357 12.10 -21.18 3.32
N THR A 358 10.86 -21.53 3.01
CA THR A 358 10.45 -21.98 1.67
C THR A 358 10.01 -20.73 0.93
N GLY A 359 10.45 -20.49 -0.30
CA GLY A 359 10.04 -19.32 -1.11
C GLY A 359 8.52 -19.20 -1.40
N GLU A 360 7.67 -19.91 -0.67
CA GLU A 360 6.22 -19.79 -0.65
C GLU A 360 5.79 -18.76 0.40
N LEU A 361 4.99 -17.79 -0.03
CA LEU A 361 4.39 -16.82 0.87
C LEU A 361 3.51 -17.54 1.91
N PRO A 362 3.60 -17.20 3.22
CA PRO A 362 2.70 -17.73 4.22
C PRO A 362 1.25 -17.42 3.82
N THR A 363 0.34 -18.35 4.09
CA THR A 363 -1.08 -18.17 3.76
C THR A 363 -1.58 -16.90 4.45
N PRO A 364 -2.09 -15.90 3.72
CA PRO A 364 -2.53 -14.66 4.33
C PRO A 364 -3.65 -14.97 5.32
N LYS A 365 -3.42 -14.65 6.59
CA LYS A 365 -4.47 -14.65 7.61
C LYS A 365 -5.33 -13.42 7.38
N PRO A 366 -6.67 -13.50 7.52
CA PRO A 366 -7.53 -12.35 7.37
C PRO A 366 -7.12 -11.25 8.34
N TYR A 367 -7.06 -10.01 7.82
CA TYR A 367 -6.67 -8.83 8.58
C TYR A 367 -7.61 -8.63 9.79
N ASP A 368 -7.02 -8.49 10.99
CA ASP A 368 -7.74 -8.25 12.24
C ASP A 368 -7.06 -7.12 13.02
N ARG A 369 -7.62 -5.92 12.91
CA ARG A 369 -7.13 -4.71 13.60
C ARG A 369 -7.06 -4.87 15.12
N ARG A 370 -7.86 -5.76 15.74
CA ARG A 370 -7.77 -6.02 17.18
C ARG A 370 -6.49 -6.78 17.53
N LYS A 371 -6.05 -7.70 16.66
CA LYS A 371 -4.77 -8.39 16.82
C LYS A 371 -3.59 -7.47 16.57
N GLU A 372 -3.71 -6.56 15.61
CA GLU A 372 -2.66 -5.56 15.36
C GLU A 372 -2.46 -4.60 16.54
N LEU A 373 -3.57 -4.23 17.21
CA LEU A 373 -3.50 -3.46 18.45
C LEU A 373 -2.97 -4.26 19.64
N ALA A 374 -3.20 -5.57 19.66
CA ALA A 374 -2.70 -6.45 20.73
C ALA A 374 -1.18 -6.61 20.68
N ASP A 375 -0.57 -6.53 19.50
CA ASP A 375 0.89 -6.51 19.34
C ASP A 375 1.34 -5.48 18.28
N PRO A 376 1.56 -4.22 18.70
CA PRO A 376 2.05 -3.16 17.83
C PRO A 376 3.43 -3.44 17.23
N GLU A 377 4.27 -4.22 17.91
CA GLU A 377 5.63 -4.51 17.47
C GLU A 377 5.63 -5.57 16.36
N LEU A 378 4.88 -6.66 16.53
CA LEU A 378 4.62 -7.63 15.45
C LEU A 378 4.04 -6.95 14.21
N THR A 379 3.17 -5.97 14.40
CA THR A 379 2.58 -5.21 13.29
C THR A 379 3.64 -4.38 12.56
N LYS A 380 4.52 -3.68 13.29
CA LYS A 380 5.64 -2.94 12.70
C LYS A 380 6.61 -3.85 11.96
N ILE A 381 6.94 -5.02 12.53
CA ILE A 381 7.83 -6.01 11.89
C ILE A 381 7.19 -6.54 10.60
N LYS A 382 5.89 -6.87 10.61
CA LYS A 382 5.16 -7.27 9.41
C LYS A 382 5.16 -6.17 8.34
N LEU A 383 4.98 -4.91 8.73
CA LEU A 383 5.02 -3.76 7.82
C LEU A 383 6.41 -3.55 7.22
N GLN A 384 7.45 -3.64 8.03
CA GLN A 384 8.84 -3.58 7.58
C GLN A 384 9.16 -4.68 6.56
N ARG A 385 8.74 -5.91 6.85
CA ARG A 385 8.92 -7.07 5.95
C ARG A 385 8.17 -6.96 4.63
N ARG A 386 7.19 -6.05 4.54
CA ARG A 386 6.49 -5.75 3.28
C ARG A 386 7.28 -4.81 2.37
N ASN A 387 8.31 -4.14 2.87
CA ASN A 387 9.16 -3.28 2.06
C ASN A 387 9.99 -4.09 1.05
N LEU A 388 9.99 -3.66 -0.22
CA LEU A 388 10.72 -4.33 -1.29
C LEU A 388 12.23 -4.42 -1.03
N ALA A 389 12.86 -3.31 -0.61
CA ALA A 389 14.29 -3.30 -0.32
C ALA A 389 14.63 -4.21 0.87
N HIS A 390 13.72 -4.35 1.84
CA HIS A 390 13.89 -5.30 2.93
C HIS A 390 13.79 -6.75 2.42
N LYS A 391 12.79 -7.06 1.59
CA LYS A 391 12.66 -8.38 0.96
C LYS A 391 13.87 -8.74 0.09
N GLU A 392 14.32 -7.83 -0.76
CA GLU A 392 15.50 -8.02 -1.63
C GLU A 392 16.75 -8.32 -0.79
N LEU A 393 16.97 -7.58 0.29
CA LEU A 393 18.11 -7.76 1.18
C LEU A 393 18.05 -9.10 1.94
N ILE A 394 16.86 -9.53 2.37
CA ILE A 394 16.70 -10.89 2.91
C ILE A 394 16.99 -11.95 1.84
N ASP A 395 16.45 -11.81 0.63
CA ASP A 395 16.62 -12.80 -0.45
C ASP A 395 18.07 -12.89 -0.93
N MET A 396 18.83 -11.79 -0.88
CA MET A 396 20.28 -11.78 -1.11
C MET A 396 20.99 -12.58 -0.02
N MET A 397 20.66 -12.33 1.24
CA MET A 397 21.27 -13.02 2.38
C MET A 397 20.94 -14.51 2.42
N GLU A 398 19.69 -14.87 2.12
CA GLU A 398 19.26 -16.25 2.02
C GLU A 398 20.07 -17.01 0.95
N ARG A 399 20.22 -16.43 -0.26
CA ARG A 399 21.01 -17.03 -1.33
C ARG A 399 22.47 -17.20 -0.92
N TRP A 400 23.05 -16.20 -0.27
CA TRP A 400 24.42 -16.27 0.23
C TRP A 400 24.60 -17.41 1.23
N LEU A 401 23.74 -17.50 2.24
CA LEU A 401 23.78 -18.55 3.26
C LEU A 401 23.57 -19.96 2.67
N ARG A 402 22.68 -20.10 1.69
CA ARG A 402 22.47 -21.38 0.98
C ARG A 402 23.70 -21.80 0.17
N ASN A 403 24.40 -20.85 -0.46
CA ASN A 403 25.64 -21.14 -1.19
C ASN A 403 26.74 -21.64 -0.24
N LEU A 404 26.73 -21.19 1.02
CA LEU A 404 27.61 -21.68 2.09
C LEU A 404 27.16 -23.03 2.69
N GLY A 405 26.08 -23.63 2.18
CA GLY A 405 25.54 -24.90 2.67
C GLY A 405 24.72 -24.79 3.96
N ALA A 406 24.34 -23.59 4.38
CA ALA A 406 23.45 -23.38 5.52
C ALA A 406 21.97 -23.50 5.11
N ASN A 407 21.11 -23.76 6.10
CA ASN A 407 19.65 -23.75 5.94
C ASN A 407 19.07 -22.55 6.68
N PRO A 408 18.70 -21.47 5.98
CA PRO A 408 18.11 -20.29 6.62
C PRO A 408 16.69 -20.56 7.11
N GLU A 409 16.41 -20.10 8.33
CA GLU A 409 15.13 -20.19 9.02
C GLU A 409 14.69 -18.78 9.44
N GLU A 410 13.38 -18.58 9.63
CA GLU A 410 12.82 -17.29 10.06
C GLU A 410 11.70 -17.53 11.09
N ASN A 411 11.30 -16.49 11.84
CA ASN A 411 10.05 -16.48 12.59
C ASN A 411 9.41 -15.09 12.52
N GLU A 412 8.34 -14.80 13.26
CA GLU A 412 7.65 -13.50 13.17
C GLU A 412 8.52 -12.29 13.60
N HIS A 413 9.62 -12.52 14.33
CA HIS A 413 10.47 -11.46 14.86
C HIS A 413 11.86 -11.47 14.23
N ILE A 414 12.51 -12.63 14.14
CA ILE A 414 13.85 -12.80 13.58
C ILE A 414 13.75 -12.93 12.07
N ASP A 415 14.47 -12.06 11.35
CA ASP A 415 14.44 -12.00 9.89
C ASP A 415 15.12 -13.21 9.24
N LEU A 416 16.36 -13.51 9.63
CA LEU A 416 16.98 -14.81 9.33
C LEU A 416 17.79 -15.33 10.52
N PHE A 417 17.70 -16.64 10.70
CA PHE A 417 18.57 -17.44 11.53
C PHE A 417 19.23 -18.49 10.63
N ALA A 418 20.53 -18.71 10.80
CA ALA A 418 21.22 -19.79 10.11
C ALA A 418 22.31 -20.41 10.97
N LYS A 419 22.41 -21.73 10.91
CA LYS A 419 23.53 -22.49 11.46
C LYS A 419 24.52 -22.78 10.34
N ILE A 420 25.72 -22.24 10.44
CA ILE A 420 26.81 -22.57 9.53
C ILE A 420 27.47 -23.83 10.07
N PRO A 421 27.57 -24.93 9.29
CA PRO A 421 27.96 -26.25 9.79
C PRO A 421 29.30 -26.32 10.55
N THR A 422 30.19 -25.35 10.34
CA THR A 422 31.56 -25.34 10.88
C THR A 422 31.86 -24.23 11.89
N ASP A 423 30.97 -23.24 12.08
CA ASP A 423 31.35 -21.97 12.73
C ASP A 423 30.30 -21.34 13.66
N GLY A 424 29.12 -21.94 13.79
CA GLY A 424 28.13 -21.55 14.80
C GLY A 424 26.83 -20.95 14.24
N SER A 425 26.07 -20.33 15.15
CA SER A 425 24.73 -19.82 14.90
C SER A 425 24.74 -18.30 14.68
N PHE A 426 24.03 -17.85 13.64
CA PHE A 426 23.95 -16.44 13.29
C PHE A 426 22.50 -15.97 13.26
N ILE A 427 22.24 -14.80 13.82
CA ILE A 427 20.99 -14.06 13.66
C ILE A 427 21.28 -12.82 12.81
N PHE A 428 20.53 -12.68 11.73
CA PHE A 428 20.58 -11.53 10.85
C PHE A 428 19.30 -10.72 11.02
N GLU A 429 19.47 -9.45 11.35
CA GLU A 429 18.40 -8.44 11.35
C GLU A 429 18.62 -7.51 10.15
N MET A 430 17.60 -7.38 9.31
CA MET A 430 17.72 -6.70 8.02
C MET A 430 17.14 -5.29 8.11
N LYS A 431 17.94 -4.29 7.75
CA LYS A 431 17.47 -2.91 7.62
C LYS A 431 17.62 -2.45 6.17
N SER A 432 16.50 -2.11 5.56
CA SER A 432 16.40 -1.80 4.13
C SER A 432 16.82 -0.38 3.75
N GLY A 433 17.32 0.40 4.71
CA GLY A 433 17.54 1.84 4.53
C GLY A 433 16.24 2.65 4.57
N GLY A 434 16.38 3.96 4.81
CA GLY A 434 15.26 4.90 4.99
C GLY A 434 15.73 6.34 5.19
N VAL A 435 14.82 7.23 5.63
CA VAL A 435 15.07 8.68 5.79
C VAL A 435 16.25 8.99 6.72
N SER A 436 16.54 8.09 7.67
CA SER A 436 17.66 8.20 8.61
C SER A 436 18.23 6.81 8.89
N LEU A 437 19.42 6.52 8.35
CA LEU A 437 20.15 5.27 8.61
C LEU A 437 20.39 5.06 10.12
N LEU A 438 20.58 6.14 10.87
CA LEU A 438 20.80 6.08 12.31
C LEU A 438 19.59 5.53 13.08
N ASP A 439 18.38 5.96 12.71
CA ASP A 439 17.17 5.48 13.38
C ASP A 439 16.89 4.02 13.04
N GLN A 440 17.22 3.60 11.82
CA GLN A 440 17.17 2.19 11.41
C GLN A 440 18.10 1.33 12.26
N ILE A 441 19.33 1.80 12.44
CA ILE A 441 20.33 1.11 13.24
C ILE A 441 19.88 1.03 14.70
N ARG A 442 19.29 2.10 15.26
CA ARG A 442 18.75 2.08 16.64
C ARG A 442 17.62 1.07 16.81
N LYS A 443 16.69 0.99 15.84
CA LYS A 443 15.62 -0.02 15.84
C LYS A 443 16.20 -1.44 15.75
N GLY A 444 17.07 -1.69 14.79
CA GLY A 444 17.71 -3.00 14.60
C GLY A 444 18.51 -3.43 15.83
N LEU A 445 19.22 -2.50 16.46
CA LEU A 445 19.93 -2.73 17.72
C LEU A 445 18.98 -3.17 18.84
N SER A 446 17.83 -2.49 19.00
CA SER A 446 16.85 -2.87 20.03
C SER A 446 16.28 -4.27 19.80
N GLN A 447 15.98 -4.63 18.55
CA GLN A 447 15.47 -5.95 18.18
C GLN A 447 16.50 -7.05 18.42
N LEU A 448 17.74 -6.85 17.97
CA LEU A 448 18.84 -7.79 18.17
C LEU A 448 19.13 -8.05 19.66
N TYR A 449 19.05 -7.02 20.50
CA TYR A 449 19.21 -7.20 21.95
C TYR A 449 18.05 -7.95 22.57
N GLU A 450 16.83 -7.69 22.14
CA GLU A 450 15.66 -8.41 22.63
C GLU A 450 15.78 -9.92 22.38
N TYR A 451 16.33 -10.30 21.23
CA TYR A 451 16.55 -11.71 20.89
C TYR A 451 17.51 -12.42 21.85
N ARG A 452 18.47 -11.72 22.47
CA ARG A 452 19.35 -12.31 23.50
C ARG A 452 18.57 -12.80 24.74
N TYR A 453 17.38 -12.25 24.97
CA TYR A 453 16.54 -12.55 26.14
C TYR A 453 15.31 -13.39 25.81
N ARG A 454 15.08 -13.72 24.53
CA ARG A 454 14.01 -14.62 24.10
C ARG A 454 14.60 -16.03 24.03
N ASP A 455 14.11 -16.94 24.88
CA ASP A 455 14.54 -18.36 25.07
C ASP A 455 14.38 -19.27 23.81
N ALA A 456 14.24 -18.70 22.61
CA ALA A 456 13.97 -19.44 21.38
C ALA A 456 15.21 -20.12 20.77
N ILE A 457 16.43 -19.80 21.22
CA ILE A 457 17.67 -20.35 20.64
C ILE A 457 18.56 -20.90 21.75
N ASP A 458 18.51 -22.22 21.94
CA ASP A 458 19.41 -22.98 22.82
C ASP A 458 20.77 -23.19 22.14
N ASP A 459 21.48 -22.08 21.89
CA ASP A 459 22.86 -22.10 21.43
C ASP A 459 23.69 -21.12 22.26
N ARG A 460 24.82 -21.59 22.80
CA ARG A 460 25.63 -20.81 23.74
C ARG A 460 26.41 -19.70 23.06
N HIS A 461 26.59 -19.75 21.73
CA HIS A 461 27.34 -18.77 20.94
C HIS A 461 26.52 -18.40 19.70
N ILE A 462 25.84 -17.25 19.77
CA ILE A 462 25.06 -16.68 18.66
C ILE A 462 25.70 -15.36 18.26
N SER A 463 26.13 -15.27 17.01
CA SER A 463 26.62 -14.02 16.42
C SER A 463 25.43 -13.20 15.95
N LEU A 464 25.31 -11.98 16.49
CA LEU A 464 24.29 -11.02 16.08
C LEU A 464 24.83 -10.17 14.94
N CYS A 465 24.07 -10.10 13.85
CA CYS A 465 24.47 -9.40 12.64
C CYS A 465 23.37 -8.41 12.23
N LEU A 466 23.74 -7.15 12.09
CA LEU A 466 22.90 -6.12 11.49
C LEU A 466 23.28 -5.99 10.02
N VAL A 467 22.35 -6.36 9.14
CA VAL A 467 22.54 -6.27 7.69
C VAL A 467 22.00 -4.94 7.18
N LEU A 468 22.88 -4.10 6.64
CA LEU A 468 22.60 -2.76 6.16
C LEU A 468 22.59 -2.72 4.62
N PRO A 469 21.90 -1.73 4.00
CA PRO A 469 21.82 -1.66 2.55
C PRO A 469 23.15 -1.20 1.92
N GLU A 470 23.97 -0.48 2.68
CA GLU A 470 25.26 0.06 2.25
C GLU A 470 26.20 0.22 3.47
N ASN A 471 27.48 0.47 3.19
CA ASN A 471 28.47 0.76 4.22
C ASN A 471 28.10 2.07 4.97
N PRO A 472 27.95 2.04 6.31
CA PRO A 472 27.47 3.19 7.09
C PRO A 472 28.53 4.30 7.31
N THR A 473 29.27 4.66 6.27
CA THR A 473 30.31 5.71 6.29
C THR A 473 29.79 7.09 6.67
N SER A 474 28.49 7.33 6.50
CA SER A 474 27.80 8.57 6.86
C SER A 474 27.69 8.81 8.37
N ILE A 475 27.92 7.79 9.20
CA ILE A 475 27.86 7.87 10.67
C ILE A 475 29.20 7.37 11.23
N PRO A 476 30.22 8.25 11.36
CA PRO A 476 31.61 7.84 11.59
C PRO A 476 31.85 6.97 12.83
N TRP A 477 31.02 7.10 13.85
CA TRP A 477 31.16 6.39 15.14
C TRP A 477 30.37 5.08 15.21
N ILE A 478 29.52 4.77 14.22
CA ILE A 478 28.54 3.69 14.37
C ILE A 478 29.16 2.30 14.33
N THR A 479 30.23 2.14 13.54
CA THR A 479 30.97 0.88 13.43
C THR A 479 31.64 0.54 14.76
N ASP A 480 32.31 1.50 15.39
CA ASP A 480 32.94 1.29 16.70
C ASP A 480 31.89 1.02 17.78
N TYR A 481 30.79 1.77 17.76
CA TYR A 481 29.70 1.58 18.71
C TYR A 481 29.05 0.18 18.59
N LEU A 482 28.68 -0.25 17.39
CA LEU A 482 28.02 -1.54 17.22
C LEU A 482 28.99 -2.71 17.41
N CYS A 483 30.15 -2.67 16.77
CA CYS A 483 31.04 -3.83 16.72
C CYS A 483 31.91 -3.94 17.98
N SER A 484 32.45 -2.82 18.48
CA SER A 484 33.38 -2.83 19.63
C SER A 484 32.69 -2.74 20.98
N ASP A 485 31.70 -1.84 21.11
CA ASP A 485 30.98 -1.62 22.38
C ASP A 485 29.81 -2.61 22.53
N ARG A 486 29.02 -2.81 21.47
CA ARG A 486 27.78 -3.61 21.55
C ARG A 486 27.91 -5.07 21.10
N GLU A 487 29.06 -5.46 20.57
CA GLU A 487 29.35 -6.81 20.06
C GLU A 487 28.28 -7.27 19.05
N ILE A 488 27.92 -6.38 18.12
CA ILE A 488 27.01 -6.64 17.01
C ILE A 488 27.77 -6.43 15.72
N ASN A 489 27.85 -7.49 14.92
CA ASN A 489 28.51 -7.45 13.63
C ASN A 489 27.68 -6.65 12.64
N ILE A 490 28.36 -5.92 11.75
CA ILE A 490 27.73 -5.20 10.64
C ILE A 490 28.15 -5.85 9.34
N CYS A 491 27.21 -6.04 8.42
CA CYS A 491 27.52 -6.41 7.05
C CYS A 491 26.57 -5.73 6.05
N TRP A 492 27.01 -5.64 4.80
CA TRP A 492 26.24 -5.11 3.67
C TRP A 492 26.66 -5.83 2.38
N PHE A 493 25.86 -5.74 1.34
CA PHE A 493 26.26 -6.20 0.01
C PHE A 493 26.86 -5.05 -0.78
N ASP A 494 27.98 -5.28 -1.46
CA ASP A 494 28.56 -4.31 -2.38
C ASP A 494 27.85 -4.30 -3.76
N GLU A 495 28.29 -3.43 -4.66
CA GLU A 495 27.71 -3.30 -6.01
C GLU A 495 27.85 -4.58 -6.84
N ASP A 496 28.83 -5.44 -6.52
CA ASP A 496 29.07 -6.73 -7.18
C ASP A 496 28.26 -7.87 -6.54
N GLY A 497 27.49 -7.56 -5.50
CA GLY A 497 26.66 -8.53 -4.76
C GLY A 497 27.46 -9.42 -3.82
N ALA A 498 28.69 -9.06 -3.49
CA ALA A 498 29.50 -9.75 -2.49
C ALA A 498 29.20 -9.20 -1.09
N LEU A 499 29.14 -10.10 -0.11
CA LEU A 499 28.94 -9.73 1.29
C LEU A 499 30.24 -9.11 1.84
N SER A 500 30.12 -7.89 2.33
CA SER A 500 31.20 -7.08 2.91
C SER A 500 30.91 -6.73 4.37
N TRP A 501 31.97 -6.55 5.16
CA TRP A 501 31.90 -6.14 6.56
C TRP A 501 33.17 -5.35 6.93
N PRO A 502 33.15 -4.58 8.04
CA PRO A 502 34.35 -3.88 8.51
C PRO A 502 35.36 -4.87 9.09
N ASP A 503 36.67 -4.57 8.99
CA ASP A 503 37.76 -5.43 9.46
C ASP A 503 37.61 -5.90 10.92
N ILE A 504 36.98 -5.07 11.76
CA ILE A 504 36.74 -5.40 13.17
C ILE A 504 35.80 -6.60 13.36
N CYS A 505 34.92 -6.88 12.38
CA CYS A 505 34.01 -8.02 12.39
C CYS A 505 34.65 -9.29 11.82
N GLU A 506 35.86 -9.22 11.27
CA GLU A 506 36.50 -10.32 10.53
C GLU A 506 36.55 -11.62 11.34
N ARG A 507 36.85 -11.53 12.64
CA ARG A 507 36.96 -12.71 13.52
C ARG A 507 35.66 -13.52 13.61
N GLU A 508 34.52 -12.83 13.70
CA GLU A 508 33.20 -13.46 13.87
C GLU A 508 32.52 -13.74 12.52
N MET A 509 32.87 -12.98 11.48
CA MET A 509 32.25 -13.05 10.16
C MET A 509 33.04 -13.90 9.14
N GLN A 510 34.23 -14.39 9.48
CA GLN A 510 35.05 -15.22 8.59
C GLN A 510 34.27 -16.44 8.05
N ALA A 511 33.38 -17.00 8.87
CA ALA A 511 32.46 -18.08 8.53
C ALA A 511 31.57 -17.80 7.31
N LEU A 512 31.30 -16.52 7.05
CA LEU A 512 30.43 -16.04 5.98
C LEU A 512 31.18 -15.70 4.70
N ARG A 513 32.51 -15.90 4.66
CA ARG A 513 33.31 -15.67 3.45
C ARG A 513 33.09 -16.85 2.48
N SER A 514 32.69 -16.55 1.25
CA SER A 514 32.44 -17.55 0.20
C SER A 514 33.68 -18.07 -0.49
#